data_AF-A0A0C3JGA7-F1
#
_entry.id   AF-A0A0C3JGA7-F1
#
_cell.length_a   1.000
_cell.length_b   1.000
_cell.length_c   1.000
_cell.angle_alpha   90.00
_cell.angle_beta   90.00
_cell.angle_gamma   90.00
#
_symmetry.space_group_name_H-M   'P 1'
#
loop_
_entity.id
_entity.type
_entity.pdbx_description
1 polymer ?
#
loop_
_entity_poly.entity_id
_entity_poly.type
_entity_poly.pdbx_seq_one_letter_code
_entity_poly.pdbx_strand_id
1 'polypeptide(L)'
;FTQAMQNGHSDILYKLHDNAHEIFGLLKNHFLPVASRLKVPEIIKMLGVNDVGTPNQHFTIWFPFLFKDMKVDVHKPFMNWKLLALILKGALWGKMSLTEGFVRCGGPRTNRQKWKVTAVTPGSIAWVATVCMFLLSPNKEFPGNGCRQISKINYYQVFRVYKQVLI
;
A
#
# COMPACT_ATOMS: atom_id res chain seq x y z
N PHE A 1 -11.82 1.63 -12.93
CA PHE A 1 -10.77 1.74 -11.90
C PHE A 1 -9.39 1.94 -12.51
N THR A 2 -8.85 0.96 -13.26
CA THR A 2 -7.46 0.99 -13.80
C THR A 2 -7.12 2.26 -14.59
N GLN A 3 -7.95 2.66 -15.57
CA GLN A 3 -7.69 3.84 -16.39
C GLN A 3 -7.78 5.15 -15.61
N ALA A 4 -8.74 5.26 -14.69
CA ALA A 4 -8.88 6.43 -13.83
C ALA A 4 -7.72 6.56 -12.83
N MET A 5 -7.20 5.42 -12.34
CA MET A 5 -6.02 5.38 -11.48
C MET A 5 -4.77 5.88 -12.21
N GLN A 6 -4.58 5.58 -13.49
CA GLN A 6 -3.43 6.08 -14.25
C GLN A 6 -3.39 7.61 -14.31
N ASN A 7 -4.54 8.26 -14.51
CA ASN A 7 -4.62 9.72 -14.63
C ASN A 7 -4.46 10.46 -13.29
N GLY A 8 -4.78 9.82 -12.16
CA GLY A 8 -4.73 10.42 -10.82
C GLY A 8 -3.65 9.85 -9.90
N HIS A 9 -2.78 8.98 -10.42
CA HIS A 9 -1.93 8.10 -9.62
C HIS A 9 -1.08 8.83 -8.59
N SER A 10 -0.35 9.87 -9.02
CA SER A 10 0.61 10.59 -8.18
C SER A 10 -0.07 11.33 -7.02
N ASP A 11 -1.22 11.96 -7.26
CA ASP A 11 -2.00 12.68 -6.23
C ASP A 11 -2.53 11.71 -5.16
N ILE A 12 -3.02 10.55 -5.58
CA ILE A 12 -3.54 9.53 -4.65
C ILE A 12 -2.41 8.94 -3.81
N LEU A 13 -1.28 8.60 -4.44
CA LEU A 13 -0.12 8.07 -3.71
C LEU A 13 0.42 9.06 -2.70
N TYR A 14 0.50 10.34 -3.05
CA TYR A 14 0.91 11.41 -2.14
C TYR A 14 -0.03 11.49 -0.92
N LYS A 15 -1.35 11.48 -1.16
CA LYS A 15 -2.35 11.49 -0.08
C LYS A 15 -2.26 10.25 0.81
N LEU A 16 -2.08 9.07 0.23
CA LEU A 16 -1.92 7.84 0.99
C LEU A 16 -0.63 7.83 1.81
N HIS A 17 0.44 8.43 1.28
CA HIS A 17 1.72 8.56 1.98
C HIS A 17 1.61 9.48 3.20
N ASP A 18 0.97 10.65 3.08
CA ASP A 18 0.73 11.57 4.19
C ASP A 18 -0.10 10.93 5.34
N ASN A 19 -0.99 10.00 4.98
CA ASN A 19 -1.86 9.30 5.92
C ASN A 19 -1.40 7.87 6.24
N ALA A 20 -0.17 7.48 5.87
CA ALA A 20 0.35 6.14 6.10
C ALA A 20 0.36 5.79 7.61
N HIS A 21 0.63 6.77 8.46
CA HIS A 21 0.64 6.60 9.91
C HIS A 21 -0.71 6.10 10.46
N GLU A 22 -1.83 6.66 9.99
CA GLU A 22 -3.19 6.19 10.34
C GLU A 22 -3.48 4.81 9.76
N ILE A 23 -3.06 4.56 8.51
CA ILE A 23 -3.29 3.29 7.81
C ILE A 23 -2.60 2.13 8.53
N PHE A 24 -1.35 2.33 8.95
CA PHE A 24 -0.54 1.28 9.58
C PHE A 24 -0.63 1.29 11.11
N GLY A 25 -1.28 2.29 11.71
CA GLY A 25 -1.32 2.45 13.17
C GLY A 25 0.05 2.71 13.78
N LEU A 26 0.91 3.44 13.08
CA LEU A 26 2.30 3.72 13.47
C LEU A 26 2.51 5.23 13.64
N LEU A 27 3.56 5.64 14.35
CA LEU A 27 3.84 7.07 14.55
C LEU A 27 4.13 7.79 13.23
N LYS A 28 3.58 9.00 13.09
CA LYS A 28 3.76 9.85 11.90
C LYS A 28 5.23 10.09 11.56
N ASN A 29 6.08 10.21 12.58
CA ASN A 29 7.52 10.43 12.44
C ASN A 29 8.22 9.34 11.62
N HIS A 30 7.69 8.11 11.59
CA HIS A 30 8.27 7.01 10.82
C HIS A 30 8.09 7.17 9.30
N PHE A 31 7.13 7.99 8.85
CA PHE A 31 6.82 8.16 7.43
C PHE A 31 7.36 9.48 6.85
N LEU A 32 8.01 10.32 7.66
CA LEU A 32 8.63 11.55 7.20
C LEU A 32 9.71 11.28 6.13
N PRO A 33 9.96 12.20 5.18
CA PRO A 33 10.92 12.00 4.09
C PRO A 33 12.37 11.71 4.53
N VAL A 34 12.73 12.12 5.75
CA VAL A 34 14.05 11.93 6.37
C VAL A 34 14.13 10.66 7.22
N ALA A 35 12.99 10.04 7.54
CA ALA A 35 12.94 8.87 8.41
C ALA A 35 13.38 7.61 7.66
N SER A 36 14.20 6.80 8.31
CA SER A 36 14.55 5.48 7.82
C SER A 36 13.48 4.47 8.26
N ARG A 37 12.56 4.15 7.35
CA ARG A 37 11.46 3.19 7.61
C ARG A 37 11.98 1.81 8.01
N LEU A 38 13.14 1.43 7.50
CA LEU A 38 13.81 0.17 7.82
C LEU A 38 14.55 0.19 9.16
N LYS A 39 14.41 1.22 10.00
CA LYS A 39 14.82 1.18 11.41
C LYS A 39 13.65 0.89 12.36
N VAL A 40 12.43 0.79 11.83
CA VAL A 40 11.21 0.60 12.62
C VAL A 40 10.90 -0.90 12.67
N PRO A 41 10.99 -1.55 13.85
CA PRO A 41 10.80 -3.00 13.98
C PRO A 41 9.47 -3.50 13.40
N GLU A 42 8.40 -2.72 13.57
CA GLU A 42 7.07 -3.04 13.07
C GLU A 42 7.04 -3.04 11.53
N ILE A 43 7.68 -2.06 10.89
CA ILE A 43 7.78 -2.01 9.43
C ILE A 43 8.63 -3.16 8.90
N ILE A 44 9.76 -3.45 9.56
CA ILE A 44 10.63 -4.58 9.21
C ILE A 44 9.83 -5.89 9.29
N LYS A 45 9.06 -6.10 10.36
CA LYS A 45 8.21 -7.27 10.56
C LYS A 45 7.11 -7.36 9.49
N MET A 46 6.45 -6.25 9.17
CA MET A 46 5.44 -6.19 8.11
C MET A 46 6.03 -6.53 6.74
N LEU A 47 7.30 -6.16 6.50
CA LEU A 47 8.00 -6.42 5.25
C LEU A 47 8.70 -7.80 5.20
N GLY A 48 8.95 -8.43 6.35
CA GLY A 48 9.67 -9.71 6.42
C GLY A 48 11.13 -9.62 6.00
N VAL A 49 11.77 -8.46 6.22
CA VAL A 49 13.18 -8.24 5.84
C VAL A 49 14.07 -8.66 7.01
N ASN A 50 14.97 -9.61 6.78
CA ASN A 50 15.87 -10.13 7.83
C ASN A 50 17.29 -9.56 7.74
N ASP A 51 17.63 -8.93 6.62
CA ASP A 51 18.97 -8.51 6.20
C ASP A 51 19.06 -6.98 5.99
N VAL A 52 18.38 -6.25 6.88
CA VAL A 52 18.30 -4.78 6.85
C VAL A 52 19.69 -4.14 6.87
N GLY A 53 19.93 -3.22 5.92
CA GLY A 53 21.18 -2.44 5.88
C GLY A 53 22.36 -3.17 5.24
N THR A 54 22.14 -4.37 4.69
CA THR A 54 23.16 -5.09 3.91
C THR A 54 23.06 -4.75 2.41
N PRO A 55 24.14 -4.85 1.62
CA PRO A 55 24.11 -4.64 0.17
C PRO A 55 23.19 -5.63 -0.57
N ASN A 56 22.90 -6.76 0.06
CA ASN A 56 22.09 -7.86 -0.48
C ASN A 56 20.64 -7.84 0.00
N GLN A 57 20.20 -6.76 0.65
CA GLN A 57 18.86 -6.64 1.21
C GLN A 57 17.79 -7.10 0.21
N HIS A 58 17.12 -8.20 0.52
CA HIS A 58 16.16 -8.82 -0.38
C HIS A 58 14.73 -8.66 0.11
N PHE A 59 13.85 -8.25 -0.80
CA PHE A 59 12.41 -8.19 -0.54
C PHE A 59 11.73 -9.36 -1.23
N THR A 60 11.06 -10.20 -0.45
CA THR A 60 10.16 -11.25 -0.94
C THR A 60 8.97 -10.63 -1.67
N ILE A 61 8.37 -11.32 -2.65
CA ILE A 61 7.08 -10.89 -3.22
C ILE A 61 5.90 -11.18 -2.28
N TRP A 62 6.06 -12.08 -1.33
CA TRP A 62 5.05 -12.47 -0.34
C TRP A 62 5.38 -11.83 1.00
N PHE A 63 4.92 -10.59 1.18
CA PHE A 63 5.18 -9.83 2.39
C PHE A 63 4.26 -10.28 3.54
N PRO A 64 4.78 -10.40 4.76
CA PRO A 64 3.99 -10.78 5.93
C PRO A 64 2.72 -9.96 6.12
N PHE A 65 2.73 -8.65 5.81
CA PHE A 65 1.55 -7.80 5.95
C PHE A 65 0.33 -8.26 5.13
N LEU A 66 0.50 -9.12 4.12
CA LEU A 66 -0.61 -9.67 3.34
C LEU A 66 -1.38 -10.76 4.08
N PHE A 67 -0.75 -11.42 5.04
CA PHE A 67 -1.28 -12.63 5.66
C PHE A 67 -1.83 -12.36 7.05
N LYS A 68 -2.77 -13.22 7.46
CA LYS A 68 -3.34 -13.15 8.81
C LYS A 68 -2.23 -13.29 9.84
N ASP A 69 -2.24 -12.42 10.85
CA ASP A 69 -1.26 -12.42 11.95
C ASP A 69 0.21 -12.33 11.49
N MET A 70 0.45 -11.83 10.27
CA MET A 70 1.76 -11.77 9.63
C MET A 70 2.44 -13.14 9.42
N LYS A 71 1.66 -14.23 9.41
CA LYS A 71 2.16 -15.59 9.14
C LYS A 71 1.99 -15.94 7.67
N VAL A 72 3.09 -16.08 6.94
CA VAL A 72 3.07 -16.33 5.49
C VAL A 72 2.42 -17.69 5.19
N ASP A 73 1.29 -17.65 4.50
CA ASP A 73 0.58 -18.82 3.96
C ASP A 73 0.18 -18.51 2.51
N VAL A 74 1.02 -18.96 1.57
CA VAL A 74 0.88 -18.66 0.13
C VAL A 74 -0.40 -19.19 -0.49
N HIS A 75 -1.12 -20.10 0.18
CA HIS A 75 -2.42 -20.59 -0.28
C HIS A 75 -3.57 -19.62 0.04
N LYS A 76 -3.37 -18.73 1.03
CA LYS A 76 -4.35 -17.74 1.46
C LYS A 76 -3.69 -16.35 1.60
N PRO A 77 -3.18 -15.78 0.49
CA PRO A 77 -2.68 -14.42 0.50
C PRO A 77 -3.83 -13.43 0.71
N PHE A 78 -3.52 -12.19 1.12
CA PHE A 78 -4.49 -11.10 1.31
C PHE A 78 -5.47 -11.28 2.48
N MET A 79 -5.23 -12.23 3.38
CA MET A 79 -6.06 -12.45 4.57
C MET A 79 -5.95 -11.32 5.61
N ASN A 80 -4.95 -10.44 5.52
CA ASN A 80 -4.91 -9.19 6.28
C ASN A 80 -5.75 -8.10 5.59
N TRP A 81 -7.04 -8.39 5.38
CA TRP A 81 -7.95 -7.57 4.57
C TRP A 81 -8.16 -6.16 5.15
N LYS A 82 -8.08 -5.99 6.47
CA LYS A 82 -8.31 -4.70 7.14
C LYS A 82 -7.35 -3.63 6.64
N LEU A 83 -6.06 -3.96 6.57
CA LEU A 83 -5.03 -3.05 6.10
C LEU A 83 -5.26 -2.65 4.63
N LEU A 84 -5.55 -3.64 3.78
CA LEU A 84 -5.83 -3.40 2.36
C LEU A 84 -7.10 -2.55 2.15
N ALA A 85 -8.12 -2.79 2.99
CA ALA A 85 -9.35 -2.02 2.97
C ALA A 85 -9.12 -0.56 3.39
N LEU A 86 -8.25 -0.27 4.36
CA LEU A 86 -7.92 1.10 4.75
C LEU A 86 -7.26 1.86 3.60
N ILE A 87 -6.29 1.27 2.89
CA ILE A 87 -5.70 1.91 1.71
C ILE A 87 -6.75 2.18 0.64
N LEU A 88 -7.59 1.18 0.34
CA LEU A 88 -8.64 1.34 -0.67
C LEU A 88 -9.65 2.42 -0.25
N LYS A 89 -10.00 2.46 1.03
CA LYS A 89 -10.90 3.45 1.62
C LYS A 89 -10.31 4.87 1.48
N GLY A 90 -9.05 5.07 1.87
CA GLY A 90 -8.35 6.34 1.71
C GLY A 90 -8.27 6.79 0.25
N ALA A 91 -7.99 5.86 -0.67
CA ALA A 91 -7.89 6.17 -2.10
C ALA A 91 -9.24 6.56 -2.72
N LEU A 92 -10.33 5.89 -2.32
CA LEU A 92 -11.64 6.04 -2.95
C LEU A 92 -12.53 7.10 -2.26
N TRP A 93 -12.42 7.26 -0.94
CA TRP A 93 -13.25 8.18 -0.14
C TRP A 93 -12.47 9.36 0.46
N GLY A 94 -11.14 9.34 0.41
CA GLY A 94 -10.28 10.41 0.91
C GLY A 94 -9.86 10.26 2.37
N LYS A 95 -8.89 11.07 2.82
CA LYS A 95 -8.24 10.94 4.14
C LYS A 95 -9.21 10.94 5.33
N MET A 96 -10.22 11.82 5.32
CA MET A 96 -11.17 11.94 6.43
C MET A 96 -11.90 10.62 6.71
N SER A 97 -12.05 9.77 5.69
CA SER A 97 -12.67 8.46 5.84
C SER A 97 -11.85 7.46 6.66
N LEU A 98 -10.56 7.72 6.89
CA LEU A 98 -9.69 6.89 7.73
C LEU A 98 -9.92 7.15 9.23
N THR A 99 -10.44 8.33 9.58
CA THR A 99 -10.79 8.70 10.96
C THR A 99 -11.91 7.81 11.51
N GLU A 100 -11.77 7.38 12.75
CA GLU A 100 -12.83 6.69 13.47
C GLU A 100 -14.06 7.59 13.67
N GLY A 101 -15.26 7.01 13.62
CA GLY A 101 -16.50 7.77 13.75
C GLY A 101 -16.83 8.69 12.57
N PHE A 102 -16.10 8.61 11.45
CA PHE A 102 -16.35 9.46 10.29
C PHE A 102 -17.77 9.27 9.72
N VAL A 103 -18.57 10.33 9.80
CA VAL A 103 -19.84 10.47 9.10
C VAL A 103 -19.67 11.49 7.99
N ARG A 104 -20.09 11.14 6.77
CA ARG A 104 -19.98 12.04 5.62
C ARG A 104 -21.08 13.11 5.68
N CYS A 105 -20.69 14.36 5.92
CA CYS A 105 -21.58 15.51 5.86
C CYS A 105 -21.21 16.40 4.66
N GLY A 106 -21.82 16.15 3.49
CA GLY A 106 -21.59 16.94 2.28
C GLY A 106 -20.18 16.79 1.66
N GLY A 107 -19.77 17.80 0.90
CA GLY A 107 -18.43 17.91 0.31
C GLY A 107 -18.28 17.38 -1.13
N PRO A 108 -17.08 17.54 -1.74
CA PRO A 108 -16.82 17.17 -3.12
C PRO A 108 -17.11 15.69 -3.43
N ARG A 109 -17.35 15.38 -4.70
CA ARG A 109 -17.49 13.99 -5.15
C ARG A 109 -16.21 13.21 -4.84
N THR A 110 -16.39 12.06 -4.20
CA THR A 110 -15.32 11.10 -3.88
C THR A 110 -14.75 10.48 -5.15
N ASN A 111 -13.54 9.91 -5.08
CA ASN A 111 -12.94 9.18 -6.19
C ASN A 111 -13.80 7.98 -6.60
N ARG A 112 -14.43 7.29 -5.63
CA ARG A 112 -15.44 6.26 -5.92
C ARG A 112 -16.53 6.77 -6.87
N GLN A 113 -17.10 7.93 -6.56
CA GLN A 113 -18.19 8.53 -7.36
C GLN A 113 -17.67 9.01 -8.72
N LYS A 114 -16.54 9.70 -8.76
CA LYS A 114 -15.92 10.20 -9.99
C LYS A 114 -15.58 9.08 -10.97
N TRP A 115 -15.09 7.95 -10.46
CA TRP A 115 -14.67 6.81 -11.28
C TRP A 115 -15.73 5.71 -11.40
N LYS A 116 -16.94 5.95 -10.88
CA LYS A 116 -18.07 5.02 -10.89
C LYS A 116 -17.70 3.62 -10.37
N VAL A 117 -16.91 3.57 -9.29
CA VAL A 117 -16.49 2.29 -8.68
C VAL A 117 -17.64 1.71 -7.86
N THR A 118 -18.21 0.62 -8.36
CA THR A 118 -19.36 -0.08 -7.74
C THR A 118 -18.93 -1.28 -6.90
N ALA A 119 -17.84 -1.96 -7.29
CA ALA A 119 -17.33 -3.14 -6.62
C ALA A 119 -15.80 -3.12 -6.50
N VAL A 120 -15.29 -3.88 -5.52
CA VAL A 120 -13.87 -4.19 -5.41
C VAL A 120 -13.53 -5.26 -6.45
N THR A 121 -12.47 -5.02 -7.22
CA THR A 121 -11.98 -5.94 -8.25
C THR A 121 -10.65 -6.59 -7.81
N PRO A 122 -10.28 -7.74 -8.37
CA PRO A 122 -8.93 -8.30 -8.21
C PRO A 122 -7.82 -7.27 -8.47
N GLY A 123 -8.00 -6.44 -9.50
CA GLY A 123 -7.06 -5.37 -9.85
C GLY A 123 -6.92 -4.29 -8.77
N SER A 124 -8.01 -3.91 -8.09
CA SER A 124 -7.93 -2.97 -6.97
C SER A 124 -7.25 -3.57 -5.75
N ILE A 125 -7.46 -4.87 -5.46
CA ILE A 125 -6.79 -5.57 -4.34
C ILE A 125 -5.29 -5.67 -4.62
N ALA A 126 -4.91 -6.13 -5.82
CA ALA A 126 -3.51 -6.19 -6.24
C ALA A 126 -2.85 -4.82 -6.16
N TRP A 127 -3.54 -3.76 -6.61
CA TRP A 127 -3.03 -2.39 -6.54
C TRP A 127 -2.79 -1.94 -5.09
N VAL A 128 -3.76 -2.10 -4.18
CA VAL A 128 -3.55 -1.68 -2.79
C VAL A 128 -2.46 -2.48 -2.09
N ALA A 129 -2.30 -3.76 -2.40
CA ALA A 129 -1.21 -4.57 -1.89
C ALA A 129 0.16 -4.06 -2.37
N THR A 130 0.27 -3.70 -3.65
CA THR A 130 1.48 -3.06 -4.20
C THR A 130 1.74 -1.69 -3.58
N VAL A 131 0.70 -0.91 -3.28
CA VAL A 131 0.84 0.39 -2.61
C VAL A 131 1.25 0.23 -1.14
N CYS A 132 0.68 -0.71 -0.39
CA CYS A 132 1.14 -1.05 0.97
C CYS A 132 2.66 -1.24 0.99
N MET A 133 3.15 -2.07 0.07
CA MET A 133 4.57 -2.34 -0.06
C MET A 133 5.37 -1.08 -0.34
N PHE A 134 4.92 -0.25 -1.29
CA PHE A 134 5.59 1.01 -1.59
C PHE A 134 5.68 1.93 -0.36
N LEU A 135 4.57 2.10 0.37
CA LEU A 135 4.49 2.96 1.56
C LEU A 135 5.41 2.48 2.69
N LEU A 136 5.54 1.16 2.87
CA LEU A 136 6.42 0.57 3.88
C LEU A 136 7.88 0.51 3.44
N SER A 137 8.14 0.37 2.14
CA SER A 137 9.50 0.29 1.58
C SER A 137 10.29 1.59 1.82
N PRO A 138 11.63 1.58 1.76
CA PRO A 138 12.44 2.80 1.87
C PRO A 138 12.32 3.75 0.66
N ASN A 139 11.51 3.42 -0.35
CA ASN A 139 11.41 4.23 -1.55
C ASN A 139 10.64 5.53 -1.28
N LYS A 140 11.18 6.63 -1.81
CA LYS A 140 10.60 7.98 -1.65
C LYS A 140 9.54 8.31 -2.70
N GLU A 141 9.57 7.61 -3.82
CA GLU A 141 8.71 7.89 -4.95
C GLU A 141 8.36 6.58 -5.67
N PHE A 142 7.22 6.55 -6.35
CA PHE A 142 6.83 5.39 -7.14
C PHE A 142 7.50 5.46 -8.51
N PRO A 143 8.24 4.44 -8.97
CA PRO A 143 8.94 4.50 -10.24
C PRO A 143 7.96 4.42 -11.42
N GLY A 144 8.08 5.32 -12.40
CA GLY A 144 7.34 5.22 -13.66
C GLY A 144 7.71 3.98 -14.49
N ASN A 145 8.94 3.47 -14.31
CA ASN A 145 9.45 2.24 -14.95
C ASN A 145 9.34 0.99 -14.05
N GLY A 146 8.70 1.08 -12.89
CA GLY A 146 8.39 -0.07 -12.03
C GLY A 146 9.50 -0.56 -11.09
N CYS A 147 10.79 -0.24 -11.30
CA CYS A 147 11.90 -0.71 -10.47
C CYS A 147 12.69 0.45 -9.84
N ARG A 148 12.97 0.39 -8.53
CA ARG A 148 13.74 1.44 -7.79
C ARG A 148 15.13 0.98 -7.41
N GLN A 149 16.11 1.87 -7.52
CA GLN A 149 17.52 1.61 -7.18
C GLN A 149 17.77 1.22 -5.71
N ILE A 150 17.03 1.79 -4.75
CA ILE A 150 17.27 1.57 -3.31
C ILE A 150 16.78 0.19 -2.87
N SER A 151 15.50 -0.12 -3.12
CA SER A 151 14.92 -1.40 -2.70
C SER A 151 15.07 -2.53 -3.69
N LYS A 152 15.41 -2.23 -4.96
CA LYS A 152 15.36 -3.16 -6.11
C LYS A 152 14.01 -3.85 -6.34
N ILE A 153 12.94 -3.41 -5.65
CA ILE A 153 11.58 -3.93 -5.82
C ILE A 153 11.04 -3.53 -7.19
N ASN A 154 10.56 -4.51 -7.95
CA ASN A 154 9.80 -4.30 -9.17
C ASN A 154 8.29 -4.31 -8.88
N TYR A 155 7.73 -3.12 -8.62
CA TYR A 155 6.31 -2.93 -8.29
C TYR A 155 5.36 -3.38 -9.39
N TYR A 156 5.76 -3.25 -10.65
CA TYR A 156 4.95 -3.72 -11.78
C TYR A 156 4.82 -5.24 -11.78
N GLN A 157 5.95 -5.95 -11.58
CA GLN A 157 5.94 -7.40 -11.49
C GLN A 157 5.14 -7.89 -10.28
N VAL A 158 5.31 -7.25 -9.13
CA VAL A 158 4.51 -7.49 -7.91
C VAL A 158 3.01 -7.39 -8.22
N PHE A 159 2.58 -6.27 -8.79
CA PHE A 159 1.19 -6.04 -9.14
C PHE A 159 0.64 -7.13 -10.08
N ARG A 160 1.41 -7.51 -11.10
CA ARG A 160 1.02 -8.55 -12.05
C ARG A 160 0.82 -9.90 -11.37
N VAL A 161 1.78 -10.33 -10.54
CA VAL A 161 1.70 -11.61 -9.82
C VAL A 161 0.50 -11.62 -8.88
N TYR A 162 0.30 -10.57 -8.09
CA TYR A 162 -0.87 -10.48 -7.19
C TYR A 162 -2.18 -10.52 -7.94
N LYS A 163 -2.28 -9.80 -9.07
CA LYS A 163 -3.48 -9.81 -9.90
C LYS A 163 -3.74 -11.20 -10.47
N GLN A 164 -2.71 -11.93 -10.91
CA GLN A 164 -2.84 -13.30 -11.43
C GLN A 164 -3.33 -14.28 -10.37
N VAL A 165 -2.90 -14.13 -9.11
CA VAL A 165 -3.34 -15.02 -8.01
C VAL A 165 -4.79 -14.77 -7.59
N LEU A 166 -5.35 -13.61 -7.93
CA LEU A 166 -6.72 -13.22 -7.59
C LEU A 166 -7.75 -13.50 -8.71
N ILE A 167 -7.32 -14.02 -9.85
CA ILE A 167 -8.16 -14.36 -11.02
C ILE A 167 -8.19 -15.88 -11.15
#